data_AF-A0A8X6Q915-F1
#
_entry.id   AF-A0A8X6Q915-F1
#
_cell.length_a   1.000
_cell.length_b   1.000
_cell.length_c   1.000
_cell.angle_alpha   90.00
_cell.angle_beta   90.00
_cell.angle_gamma   90.00
#
_symmetry.space_group_name_H-M   'P 1'
#
loop_
_entity.id
_entity.type
_entity.pdbx_description
1 polymer ?
#
loop_
_entity_poly.entity_id
_entity_poly.type
_entity_poly.pdbx_seq_one_letter_code
_entity_poly.pdbx_strand_id
1 'polypeptide(L)' 'MDTAEFRKRGREMVDYIADYLESISQRRVTPNVEPGYLRNLIPNAAPKKGEDWEDIMKDVERYIMPG' A
#
# COMPACT_ATOMS: atom_id res chain seq x y z
N MET A 1 -8.39 -7.34 -13.88
CA MET A 1 -8.28 -5.92 -14.24
C MET A 1 -8.22 -5.81 -15.76
N ASP A 2 -9.00 -4.93 -16.35
CA ASP A 2 -8.97 -4.62 -17.80
C ASP A 2 -8.16 -3.34 -18.07
N THR A 3 -8.05 -2.94 -19.33
CA THR A 3 -7.25 -1.77 -19.76
C THR A 3 -7.83 -0.44 -19.28
N ALA A 4 -9.15 -0.33 -19.11
CA ALA A 4 -9.78 0.90 -18.63
C ALA A 4 -9.53 1.06 -17.13
N GLU A 5 -9.68 -0.03 -16.38
CA GLU A 5 -9.39 -0.08 -14.96
C GLU A 5 -7.90 0.15 -14.69
N PHE A 6 -7.00 -0.45 -15.47
CA PHE A 6 -5.56 -0.20 -15.37
C PHE A 6 -5.22 1.29 -15.54
N ARG A 7 -5.81 1.98 -16.52
CA ARG A 7 -5.60 3.42 -16.72
C ARG A 7 -6.12 4.26 -15.55
N LYS A 8 -7.25 3.87 -14.96
CA LYS A 8 -7.79 4.53 -13.78
C LYS A 8 -6.83 4.36 -12.59
N ARG A 9 -6.49 3.11 -12.24
CA ARG A 9 -5.63 2.78 -11.09
C ARG A 9 -4.19 3.28 -11.26
N GLY A 10 -3.69 3.32 -12.48
CA GLY A 10 -2.39 3.91 -12.79
C GLY A 10 -2.33 5.41 -12.49
N ARG A 11 -3.40 6.17 -12.78
CA ARG A 11 -3.47 7.60 -12.40
C ARG A 11 -3.54 7.76 -10.88
N GLU A 12 -4.38 6.97 -10.22
CA GLU A 12 -4.48 6.98 -8.74
C GLU A 12 -3.12 6.69 -8.08
N MET A 13 -2.33 5.77 -8.65
CA MET A 13 -0.98 5.47 -8.15
C MET A 13 0.01 6.63 -8.39
N VAL A 14 -0.09 7.34 -9.52
CA VAL A 14 0.76 8.51 -9.78
C VAL A 14 0.45 9.63 -8.79
N ASP A 15 -0.84 9.93 -8.58
CA ASP A 15 -1.29 10.94 -7.61
C ASP A 15 -0.81 10.57 -6.20
N TYR A 16 -0.94 9.30 -5.82
CA TYR A 16 -0.45 8.78 -4.55
C TYR A 16 1.05 8.98 -4.33
N ILE A 17 1.88 8.70 -5.35
CA ILE A 17 3.34 8.92 -5.26
C ILE A 17 3.65 10.40 -5.10
N ALA A 18 2.94 11.28 -5.81
CA ALA A 18 3.11 12.73 -5.66
C ALA A 18 2.79 13.18 -4.23
N ASP A 19 1.63 12.78 -3.70
CA ASP A 19 1.20 13.09 -2.33
C ASP A 19 2.20 12.56 -1.28
N TYR A 20 2.74 11.35 -1.51
CA TYR A 20 3.79 10.78 -0.65
C TYR A 20 5.05 11.65 -0.64
N LEU A 21 5.52 12.09 -1.82
CA LEU A 21 6.73 12.93 -1.93
C LEU A 21 6.52 14.33 -1.34
N GLU A 22 5.33 14.90 -1.46
CA GLU A 22 5.00 16.19 -0.84
C GLU A 22 4.93 16.09 0.69
N SER A 23 4.36 15.00 1.22
CA SER A 23 4.19 14.78 2.66
C SER A 23 5.37 14.09 3.34
N ILE A 24 6.42 13.69 2.60
CA ILE A 24 7.53 12.89 3.13
C ILE A 24 8.23 13.54 4.33
N SER A 25 8.29 14.87 4.36
CA SER A 25 8.90 15.64 5.45
C SER A 25 8.15 15.52 6.79
N GLN A 26 6.86 15.16 6.76
CA GLN A 26 6.03 14.98 7.95
C GLN A 26 6.15 13.56 8.52
N ARG A 27 6.76 12.63 7.75
CA ARG A 27 6.89 11.23 8.11
C ARG A 27 8.21 10.99 8.84
N ARG A 28 8.20 10.02 9.76
CA ARG A 28 9.43 9.61 10.47
C ARG A 28 10.34 8.87 9.49
N VAL A 29 11.58 9.31 9.37
CA VAL A 29 12.59 8.69 8.47
C VAL A 29 12.93 7.26 8.91
N THR A 30 12.92 7.00 10.21
CA THR A 30 13.15 5.66 10.78
C THR A 30 11.82 5.05 11.21
N PRO A 31 11.49 3.83 10.79
CA PRO A 31 10.26 3.18 11.22
C PRO A 31 10.31 2.82 12.72
N ASN A 32 9.13 2.69 13.33
CA ASN A 32 8.98 2.31 14.75
C ASN A 32 8.37 0.92 14.90
N VAL A 33 8.97 -0.06 14.22
CA VAL A 33 8.44 -1.42 14.12
C VAL A 33 9.46 -2.46 14.55
N GLU A 34 8.97 -3.60 15.04
CA GLU A 34 9.81 -4.73 15.45
C GLU A 34 10.10 -5.68 14.28
N PRO A 35 11.23 -6.40 14.31
CA PRO A 35 11.52 -7.44 13.33
C PRO A 35 10.37 -8.46 13.21
N GLY A 36 9.88 -8.65 11.99
CA GLY A 36 8.79 -9.59 11.71
C GLY A 36 7.37 -9.05 11.95
N TYR A 37 7.19 -7.76 12.27
CA TYR A 37 5.85 -7.16 12.52
C TYR A 37 4.85 -7.45 11.39
N LEU A 38 5.29 -7.35 10.14
CA LEU A 38 4.44 -7.53 8.96
C LEU A 38 3.88 -8.95 8.82
N ARG A 39 4.63 -9.96 9.28
CA ARG A 39 4.25 -11.37 9.15
C ARG A 39 2.96 -11.71 9.90
N ASN A 40 2.70 -11.04 11.02
CA ASN A 40 1.50 -11.23 11.82
C ASN A 40 0.29 -10.45 11.27
N LEU A 41 0.51 -9.52 10.35
CA LEU A 41 -0.50 -8.62 9.80
C LEU A 41 -1.03 -9.07 8.44
N ILE A 42 -0.29 -9.94 7.74
CA ILE A 42 -0.64 -10.46 6.42
C ILE A 42 -1.10 -11.93 6.55
N PRO A 43 -2.07 -12.40 5.75
CA PRO A 43 -2.45 -13.80 5.70
C PRO A 43 -1.27 -14.75 5.41
N ASN A 44 -1.26 -15.92 6.04
CA ASN A 44 -0.20 -16.93 5.85
C ASN A 44 -0.21 -17.61 4.46
N ALA A 45 -1.25 -17.40 3.66
CA ALA A 45 -1.39 -17.97 2.34
C ALA A 45 -2.04 -16.94 1.41
N ALA A 46 -1.67 -16.98 0.13
CA ALA A 46 -2.24 -16.11 -0.88
C ALA A 46 -3.76 -16.36 -1.05
N PRO A 47 -4.55 -15.31 -1.32
CA PRO A 47 -5.97 -15.46 -1.55
C PRO A 47 -6.22 -16.24 -2.84
N LYS A 48 -7.26 -17.10 -2.84
CA LYS A 48 -7.64 -17.91 -4.01
C LYS A 48 -8.30 -17.10 -5.13
N LYS A 49 -8.78 -15.91 -4.80
CA LYS A 49 -9.42 -14.96 -5.72
C LYS A 49 -8.73 -13.61 -5.57
N GLY A 50 -8.72 -12.83 -6.65
CA GLY A 50 -8.24 -11.45 -6.57
C GLY A 50 -9.09 -10.63 -5.60
N GLU A 51 -8.44 -9.71 -4.91
CA GLU A 51 -9.06 -8.72 -4.03
C GLU A 51 -9.28 -7.41 -4.79
N ASP A 52 -10.18 -6.58 -4.28
CA ASP A 52 -10.45 -5.28 -4.85
C ASP A 52 -9.24 -4.36 -4.66
N TRP A 53 -8.93 -3.57 -5.70
CA TRP A 53 -7.78 -2.66 -5.69
C TRP A 53 -7.79 -1.69 -4.51
N GLU A 54 -8.98 -1.25 -4.11
CA GLU A 54 -9.16 -0.33 -2.98
C GLU A 54 -8.76 -0.95 -1.65
N ASP A 55 -8.96 -2.26 -1.47
CA ASP A 55 -8.56 -2.95 -0.25
C ASP A 55 -7.05 -3.17 -0.22
N ILE A 56 -6.44 -3.47 -1.38
CA ILE A 56 -4.98 -3.55 -1.52
C ILE A 56 -4.33 -2.21 -1.16
N MET A 57 -4.85 -1.09 -1.66
CA MET A 57 -4.29 0.24 -1.36
C MET A 57 -4.45 0.63 0.11
N LYS A 58 -5.57 0.25 0.76
CA LYS A 58 -5.73 0.43 2.22
C LYS A 58 -4.68 -0.36 3.00
N ASP A 59 -4.37 -1.58 2.57
CA ASP A 59 -3.35 -2.40 3.22
C ASP A 59 -1.93 -1.84 3.04
N VAL A 60 -1.63 -1.22 1.90
CA VAL A 60 -0.37 -0.48 1.70
C VAL A 60 -0.22 0.64 2.73
N GLU A 61 -1.26 1.48 2.88
CA GLU A 61 -1.26 2.55 3.88
C GLU A 61 -1.16 2.03 5.31
N ARG A 62 -1.83 0.91 5.61
CA ARG A 62 -1.94 0.40 6.97
C ARG A 62 -0.73 -0.40 7.42
N TYR A 63 -0.14 -1.21 6.54
CA TYR A 63 0.87 -2.20 6.91
C TYR A 63 2.25 -1.91 6.34
N ILE A 64 2.33 -1.27 5.17
CA ILE A 64 3.61 -0.97 4.52
C ILE A 64 4.15 0.39 4.99
N MET A 65 3.33 1.45 4.99
CA MET A 65 3.79 2.81 5.35
C MET A 65 4.38 2.99 6.76
N PRO A 66 3.97 2.23 7.80
CA PRO A 66 4.58 2.36 9.13
C PRO A 66 5.97 1.73 9.29
N GLY A 67 6.36 0.84 8.37
CA GLY A 67 7.62 0.08 8.42
C GLY A 67 8.68 0.61 7.48
#